data_AF-A0A2H0SYA4-F1
#
_entry.id   AF-A0A2H0SYA4-F1
#
_cell.length_a   1.000
_cell.length_b   1.000
_cell.length_c   1.000
_cell.angle_alpha   90.00
_cell.angle_beta   90.00
_cell.angle_gamma   90.00
#
_symmetry.space_group_name_H-M   'P 1'
#
loop_
_entity.id
_entity.type
_entity.pdbx_description
1 polymer ?
#
loop_
_entity_poly.entity_id
_entity_poly.type
_entity_poly.pdbx_seq_one_letter_code
_entity_poly.pdbx_strand_id
1 'polypeptide(L)'
;MEKARSRLTTTPSLKKTPHLPKIVFNSRYLQAAPIGLLGLCGLGILVYLLKNIAPESIANIPIYRSYGPLVLTFLFTSTLVSGFVLLNIRRGFMVGISLTLILLLKLQKVQLSWPIILTIVVVVLIIEIAATYIRRVIKKT
;
A
#
# COMPACT_ATOMS: atom_id res chain seq x y z
N MET A 1 -39.84 4.52 73.73
CA MET A 1 -40.32 3.49 72.78
C MET A 1 -40.85 4.20 71.54
N GLU A 2 -40.14 4.16 70.40
CA GLU A 2 -40.77 3.93 69.09
C GLU A 2 -39.74 3.71 67.97
N LYS A 3 -39.89 2.56 67.33
CA LYS A 3 -39.59 2.21 65.93
C LYS A 3 -38.17 2.37 65.36
N ALA A 4 -37.53 1.20 65.30
CA ALA A 4 -36.74 0.74 64.17
C ALA A 4 -37.40 1.02 62.80
N ARG A 5 -36.59 1.31 61.77
CA ARG A 5 -36.63 0.65 60.45
C ARG A 5 -35.54 1.17 59.51
N SER A 6 -34.63 0.24 59.22
CA SER A 6 -34.00 -0.01 57.92
C SER A 6 -34.08 1.10 56.87
N ARG A 7 -32.94 1.72 56.59
CA ARG A 7 -32.60 2.11 55.22
C ARG A 7 -31.20 1.61 54.91
N LEU A 8 -31.15 0.33 54.50
CA LEU A 8 -30.13 -0.13 53.58
C LEU A 8 -30.28 0.72 52.33
N THR A 9 -29.49 1.77 52.22
CA THR A 9 -29.24 2.46 50.95
C THR A 9 -28.40 1.52 50.11
N THR A 10 -29.07 0.56 49.49
CA THR A 10 -28.54 -0.26 48.41
C THR A 10 -28.28 0.69 47.25
N THR A 11 -27.06 1.22 47.18
CA THR A 11 -26.58 1.96 46.02
C THR A 11 -26.72 1.03 44.81
N PRO A 12 -27.47 1.39 43.76
CA PRO A 12 -27.46 0.60 42.54
C PRO A 12 -26.05 0.66 41.98
N SER A 13 -25.32 -0.47 42.11
CA SER A 13 -24.08 -0.70 41.40
C SER A 13 -24.37 -0.54 39.92
N LEU A 14 -23.98 0.62 39.37
CA LEU A 14 -23.97 0.89 37.94
C LEU A 14 -23.06 -0.16 37.29
N LYS A 15 -23.69 -1.23 36.83
CA LYS A 15 -23.10 -2.32 36.08
C LYS A 15 -22.35 -1.69 34.91
N LYS A 16 -21.02 -1.65 35.03
CA LYS A 16 -20.09 -1.10 34.04
C LYS A 16 -20.31 -1.89 32.75
N THR A 17 -21.09 -1.33 31.82
CA THR A 17 -21.26 -1.92 30.49
C THR A 17 -19.89 -2.00 29.85
N PRO A 18 -19.49 -3.15 29.27
CA PRO A 18 -18.22 -3.26 28.58
C PRO A 18 -18.25 -2.25 27.44
N HIS A 19 -17.47 -1.18 27.58
CA HIS A 19 -17.32 -0.17 26.55
C HIS A 19 -16.66 -0.86 25.36
N LEU A 20 -17.47 -1.22 24.36
CA LEU A 20 -16.96 -1.70 23.08
C LEU A 20 -15.94 -0.67 22.58
N PRO A 21 -14.74 -1.10 22.16
CA PRO A 21 -13.74 -0.17 21.67
C PRO A 21 -14.34 0.59 20.50
N LYS A 22 -14.48 1.90 20.65
CA LYS A 22 -14.99 2.79 19.61
C LYS A 22 -14.02 2.65 18.43
N ILE A 23 -14.46 2.04 17.33
CA ILE A 23 -13.65 1.89 16.13
C ILE A 23 -13.44 3.29 15.57
N VAL A 24 -12.32 3.91 15.93
CA VAL A 24 -11.95 5.23 15.42
C VAL A 24 -11.40 5.04 14.02
N PHE A 25 -12.27 5.19 13.02
CA PHE A 25 -11.84 5.24 11.63
C PHE A 25 -10.95 6.47 11.43
N ASN A 26 -9.70 6.24 11.00
CA ASN A 26 -8.78 7.31 10.68
C ASN A 26 -9.24 8.01 9.39
N SER A 27 -9.60 9.29 9.50
CA SER A 27 -10.16 10.10 8.40
C SER A 27 -9.24 10.14 7.16
N ARG A 28 -7.92 10.01 7.35
CA ARG A 28 -6.96 9.97 6.24
C ARG A 28 -7.14 8.73 5.35
N TYR A 29 -7.48 7.59 5.93
CA TYR A 29 -7.74 6.37 5.16
C TYR A 29 -9.08 6.44 4.43
N LEU A 30 -10.09 7.08 5.01
CA LEU A 30 -11.36 7.34 4.32
C LEU A 30 -11.15 8.26 3.11
N GLN A 31 -10.33 9.31 3.24
CA GLN A 31 -9.97 10.18 2.13
C GLN A 31 -9.16 9.46 1.05
N ALA A 32 -8.31 8.52 1.43
CA ALA A 32 -7.53 7.71 0.50
C ALA A 32 -8.30 6.48 -0.04
N ALA A 33 -9.51 6.19 0.47
CA ALA A 33 -10.28 5.00 0.10
C ALA A 33 -10.52 4.86 -1.41
N PRO A 34 -10.84 5.93 -2.18
CA PRO A 34 -10.98 5.81 -3.63
C PRO A 34 -9.71 5.30 -4.33
N ILE A 35 -8.53 5.75 -3.85
CA ILE A 35 -7.23 5.32 -4.37
C ILE A 35 -7.00 3.83 -4.07
N GLY A 36 -7.30 3.41 -2.84
CA GLY A 36 -7.20 2.00 -2.43
C GLY A 36 -8.13 1.10 -3.24
N LEU A 37 -9.37 1.55 -3.48
CA LEU A 37 -10.38 0.81 -4.24
C LEU A 37 -9.98 0.70 -5.72
N LEU A 38 -9.47 1.77 -6.33
CA LEU A 38 -8.87 1.72 -7.67
C LEU A 38 -7.68 0.77 -7.73
N GLY A 39 -6.82 0.75 -6.70
CA GLY A 39 -5.73 -0.20 -6.59
C GLY A 39 -6.21 -1.65 -6.54
N LEU A 40 -7.28 -1.94 -5.79
CA LEU A 40 -7.88 -3.27 -5.73
C LEU A 40 -8.48 -3.70 -7.08
N CYS A 41 -9.16 -2.80 -7.78
CA CYS A 41 -9.64 -3.05 -9.14
C CYS A 41 -8.47 -3.37 -10.10
N GLY A 42 -7.36 -2.63 -9.98
CA GLY A 42 -6.14 -2.88 -10.73
C GLY A 42 -5.55 -4.28 -10.47
N LEU A 43 -5.60 -4.77 -9.23
CA LEU A 43 -5.18 -6.14 -8.92
C LEU A 43 -6.04 -7.19 -9.63
N GLY A 44 -7.35 -6.97 -9.73
CA GLY A 44 -8.25 -7.83 -10.49
C GLY A 44 -7.87 -7.90 -11.97
N ILE A 45 -7.59 -6.74 -12.59
CA ILE A 45 -7.13 -6.66 -13.98
C ILE A 45 -5.77 -7.37 -14.14
N LEU A 46 -4.86 -7.20 -13.18
CA LEU A 46 -3.55 -7.86 -13.21
C LEU A 46 -3.68 -9.39 -13.17
N VAL A 47 -4.53 -9.92 -12.30
CA VAL A 47 -4.80 -11.37 -12.21
C VAL A 47 -5.41 -11.88 -13.50
N TYR A 48 -6.34 -11.13 -14.10
CA TYR A 48 -6.91 -11.47 -15.40
C TYR A 48 -5.83 -11.51 -16.49
N LEU A 49 -4.95 -10.52 -16.56
CA LEU A 49 -3.85 -10.48 -17.52
C LEU A 49 -2.89 -11.67 -17.32
N LEU A 50 -2.49 -11.96 -16.07
CA LEU A 50 -1.59 -13.07 -15.77
C LEU A 50 -2.18 -14.45 -16.10
N LYS A 51 -3.51 -14.61 -16.00
CA LYS A 51 -4.19 -15.86 -16.37
C LYS A 51 -4.31 -16.05 -17.88
N ASN A 52 -4.47 -14.97 -18.65
CA ASN A 52 -4.72 -15.03 -20.09
C ASN A 52 -3.45 -14.87 -20.94
N ILE A 53 -2.37 -14.35 -20.36
CA ILE A 53 -1.08 -14.18 -21.03
C ILE A 53 -0.23 -15.42 -20.75
N ALA A 54 -0.09 -16.29 -21.76
CA ALA A 54 0.83 -17.42 -21.70
C ALA A 54 2.29 -16.92 -21.75
N PRO A 55 3.11 -17.16 -20.71
CA PRO A 55 4.49 -16.65 -20.66
C PRO A 55 5.41 -17.27 -21.71
N GLU A 56 5.05 -18.45 -22.22
CA GLU A 56 5.87 -19.23 -23.15
C GLU A 56 5.82 -18.70 -24.59
N SER A 57 4.70 -18.10 -25.03
CA SER A 57 4.55 -17.58 -26.39
C SER A 57 5.24 -16.24 -26.64
N ILE A 58 5.84 -15.66 -25.60
CA ILE A 58 6.24 -14.25 -25.54
C ILE A 58 7.74 -14.06 -25.23
N ALA A 59 8.43 -15.15 -24.85
CA ALA A 59 9.84 -15.11 -24.46
C ALA A 59 10.80 -14.59 -25.56
N ASN A 60 10.40 -14.63 -26.83
CA ASN A 60 11.23 -14.25 -27.99
C ASN A 60 10.81 -12.93 -28.65
N ILE A 61 9.79 -12.23 -28.13
CA ILE A 61 9.24 -11.01 -28.75
C ILE A 61 9.75 -9.78 -27.97
N PRO A 62 10.19 -8.70 -28.64
CA PRO A 62 10.65 -7.49 -27.99
C PRO A 62 9.62 -6.94 -26.98
N ILE A 63 10.14 -6.63 -25.79
CA ILE A 63 9.46 -6.25 -24.53
C ILE A 63 8.26 -5.32 -24.71
N TYR A 64 8.37 -4.37 -25.65
CA TYR A 64 7.43 -3.26 -25.81
C TYR A 64 6.02 -3.68 -26.28
N ARG A 65 5.91 -4.72 -27.12
CA ARG A 65 4.61 -5.16 -27.67
C ARG A 65 3.90 -6.20 -26.82
N SER A 66 4.66 -6.85 -25.94
CA SER A 66 4.31 -8.13 -25.37
C SER A 66 4.00 -8.05 -23.87
N TYR A 67 4.85 -7.34 -23.12
CA TYR A 67 4.69 -7.17 -21.68
C TYR A 67 4.30 -5.75 -21.29
N GLY A 68 4.27 -4.80 -22.24
CA GLY A 68 3.94 -3.39 -22.01
C GLY A 68 2.64 -3.18 -21.20
N PRO A 69 1.49 -3.76 -21.63
CA PRO A 69 0.25 -3.66 -20.88
C PRO A 69 0.37 -4.22 -19.45
N LEU A 70 1.01 -5.38 -19.29
CA LEU A 70 1.20 -6.02 -17.99
C LEU A 70 2.09 -5.17 -17.05
N VAL A 71 3.19 -4.63 -17.57
CA VAL A 71 4.12 -3.77 -16.84
C VAL A 71 3.44 -2.47 -16.42
N LEU A 72 2.68 -1.83 -17.31
CA LEU A 72 1.94 -0.60 -17.01
C LEU A 72 0.84 -0.84 -15.97
N THR A 73 0.04 -1.90 -16.14
CA THR A 73 -1.00 -2.27 -15.18
C THR A 73 -0.37 -2.58 -13.82
N PHE A 74 0.76 -3.31 -13.80
CA PHE A 74 1.49 -3.61 -12.58
C PHE A 74 2.02 -2.35 -11.89
N LEU A 75 2.61 -1.43 -12.64
CA LEU A 75 3.11 -0.16 -12.11
C LEU A 75 1.99 0.68 -11.49
N PHE A 76 0.88 0.87 -12.20
CA PHE A 76 -0.26 1.63 -11.72
C PHE A 76 -0.87 1.00 -10.47
N THR A 77 -1.14 -0.30 -10.53
CA THR A 77 -1.74 -1.04 -9.43
C THR A 77 -0.85 -0.99 -8.18
N SER A 78 0.44 -1.29 -8.34
CA SER A 78 1.41 -1.27 -7.23
C SER A 78 1.56 0.13 -6.63
N THR A 79 1.52 1.18 -7.47
CA THR A 79 1.57 2.58 -7.03
C THR A 79 0.34 2.95 -6.20
N LEU A 80 -0.86 2.61 -6.66
CA LEU A 80 -2.11 2.95 -5.98
C LEU A 80 -2.24 2.19 -4.65
N VAL A 81 -1.97 0.89 -4.65
CA VAL A 81 -2.01 0.06 -3.44
C VAL A 81 -0.97 0.53 -2.42
N SER A 82 0.29 0.70 -2.83
CA SER A 82 1.35 1.16 -1.92
C SER A 82 1.11 2.60 -1.46
N GLY A 83 0.57 3.44 -2.34
CA GLY A 83 0.20 4.82 -2.03
C GLY A 83 -0.92 4.92 -1.00
N PHE A 84 -1.91 4.02 -1.09
CA PHE A 84 -2.97 3.88 -0.08
C PHE A 84 -2.42 3.39 1.26
N VAL A 85 -1.62 2.31 1.26
CA VAL A 85 -1.03 1.73 2.48
C VAL A 85 -0.16 2.75 3.21
N LEU A 86 0.68 3.47 2.48
CA LEU A 86 1.60 4.48 3.02
C LEU A 86 0.95 5.85 3.22
N LEU A 87 -0.32 6.02 2.85
CA LEU A 87 -1.04 7.30 2.81
C LEU A 87 -0.25 8.41 2.08
N ASN A 88 0.56 8.03 1.10
CA ASN A 88 1.46 8.94 0.38
C ASN A 88 1.72 8.41 -1.03
N ILE A 89 1.07 9.04 -2.01
CA ILE A 89 1.15 8.62 -3.41
C ILE A 89 2.56 8.70 -3.98
N ARG A 90 3.39 9.65 -3.53
CA ARG A 90 4.77 9.79 -3.99
C ARG A 90 5.63 8.60 -3.57
N ARG A 91 5.51 8.19 -2.31
CA ARG A 91 6.20 6.98 -1.80
C ARG A 91 5.64 5.72 -2.44
N GLY A 92 4.32 5.67 -2.63
CA GLY A 92 3.66 4.61 -3.38
C GLY A 92 4.23 4.44 -4.79
N PHE A 93 4.47 5.54 -5.51
CA PHE A 93 5.07 5.54 -6.84
C PHE A 93 6.51 5.01 -6.84
N MET A 94 7.33 5.41 -5.86
CA MET A 94 8.70 4.88 -5.73
C MET A 94 8.71 3.36 -5.48
N VAL A 95 7.81 2.87 -4.62
CA VAL A 95 7.63 1.43 -4.40
C VAL A 95 7.13 0.75 -5.68
N GLY A 96 6.18 1.37 -6.39
CA GLY A 96 5.65 0.87 -7.65
C GLY A 96 6.72 0.74 -8.74
N ILE A 97 7.60 1.73 -8.90
CA ILE A 97 8.74 1.65 -9.83
C ILE A 97 9.68 0.52 -9.42
N SER A 98 10.02 0.42 -8.13
CA SER A 98 10.94 -0.60 -7.61
C SER A 98 10.44 -2.01 -7.90
N LEU A 99 9.16 -2.27 -7.60
CA LEU A 99 8.52 -3.56 -7.85
C LEU A 99 8.42 -3.84 -9.35
N THR A 100 8.06 -2.83 -10.15
CA THR A 100 7.98 -2.96 -11.61
C THR A 100 9.35 -3.27 -12.22
N LEU A 101 10.42 -2.67 -11.71
CA LEU A 101 11.79 -2.93 -12.16
C LEU A 101 12.19 -4.37 -11.83
N ILE A 102 11.88 -4.86 -10.62
CA ILE A 102 12.11 -6.25 -10.24
C ILE A 102 11.34 -7.21 -11.15
N LEU A 103 10.07 -6.92 -11.43
CA LEU A 103 9.24 -7.69 -12.35
C LEU A 103 9.86 -7.73 -13.75
N LEU A 104 10.32 -6.59 -14.26
CA LEU A 104 10.94 -6.47 -15.58
C LEU A 104 12.24 -7.28 -15.66
N LEU A 105 13.09 -7.19 -14.65
CA LEU A 105 14.30 -8.02 -14.56
C LEU A 105 13.96 -9.51 -14.53
N LYS A 106 12.91 -9.90 -13.80
CA LYS A 106 12.44 -11.29 -13.77
C LYS A 106 11.93 -11.76 -15.13
N LEU A 107 11.17 -10.92 -15.84
CA LEU A 107 10.66 -11.20 -17.20
C LEU A 107 11.80 -11.34 -18.22
N GLN A 108 12.90 -10.60 -18.03
CA GLN A 108 14.12 -10.72 -18.82
C GLN A 108 14.98 -11.95 -18.47
N LYS A 109 14.48 -12.86 -17.61
CA LYS A 109 15.21 -14.03 -17.10
C LYS A 109 16.52 -13.68 -16.39
N VAL A 110 16.67 -12.45 -15.89
CA VAL A 110 17.81 -12.07 -15.05
C VAL A 110 17.71 -12.83 -13.73
N GLN A 111 18.81 -13.48 -13.32
CA GLN A 111 18.87 -14.14 -12.02
C GLN A 111 18.84 -13.08 -10.92
N LEU A 112 17.71 -12.97 -10.22
CA LEU A 112 17.54 -12.09 -9.07
C LEU A 112 18.36 -12.62 -7.89
N SER A 113 19.56 -12.09 -7.75
CA SER A 113 20.42 -12.30 -6.58
C SER A 113 20.20 -11.18 -5.55
N TRP A 114 20.46 -11.47 -4.27
CA TRP A 114 20.39 -10.48 -3.19
C TRP A 114 21.12 -9.16 -3.48
N PRO A 115 22.31 -9.15 -4.12
CA PRO A 115 22.99 -7.91 -4.49
C PRO A 115 22.18 -7.00 -5.43
N ILE A 116 21.42 -7.57 -6.37
CA ILE A 116 20.61 -6.80 -7.32
C ILE A 116 19.45 -6.14 -6.59
N ILE A 117 18.77 -6.87 -5.70
CA ILE A 117 17.69 -6.33 -4.87
C ILE A 117 18.23 -5.19 -3.99
N LEU A 118 19.38 -5.39 -3.35
CA LEU A 118 20.01 -4.38 -2.50
C LEU A 118 20.39 -3.13 -3.30
N THR A 119 20.90 -3.30 -4.52
CA THR A 119 21.21 -2.18 -5.43
C THR A 119 19.97 -1.35 -5.74
N ILE A 120 18.86 -2.01 -6.09
CA ILE A 120 17.59 -1.32 -6.38
C ILE A 120 17.12 -0.52 -5.16
N VAL A 121 17.16 -1.13 -3.96
CA VAL A 121 16.77 -0.45 -2.71
C VAL A 121 17.65 0.76 -2.43
N VAL A 122 18.96 0.63 -2.57
CA VAL A 122 19.91 1.72 -2.34
C VAL A 122 19.67 2.88 -3.31
N VAL A 123 19.49 2.59 -4.61
CA VAL A 123 19.20 3.63 -5.61
C VAL A 123 17.90 4.37 -5.28
N VAL A 124 16.85 3.64 -4.91
CA VAL A 124 15.55 4.23 -4.55
C VAL A 124 15.66 5.11 -3.30
N LEU A 125 16.44 4.69 -2.31
CA LEU A 125 16.71 5.49 -1.11
C LEU A 125 17.47 6.77 -1.43
N ILE A 126 18.49 6.70 -2.28
CA ILE A 126 19.26 7.89 -2.72
C ILE A 126 18.33 8.88 -3.42
N ILE A 127 17.46 8.40 -4.31
CA ILE A 127 16.48 9.25 -5.00
C ILE A 127 15.52 9.90 -4.00
N GLU A 128 14.99 9.15 -3.02
CA GLU A 128 14.08 9.70 -2.00
C GLU A 128 14.77 10.76 -1.14
N ILE A 129 16.05 10.55 -0.77
CA ILE A 129 16.85 11.51 -0.01
C ILE A 129 17.06 12.78 -0.83
N ALA A 130 17.55 12.66 -2.07
CA ALA A 130 17.80 13.79 -2.96
C ALA A 130 16.51 14.59 -3.21
N ALA A 131 15.41 13.89 -3.48
CA ALA A 131 14.13 14.51 -3.77
C ALA A 131 13.46 15.10 -2.51
N THR A 132 13.84 14.66 -1.30
CA THR A 132 13.46 15.30 -0.04
C THR A 132 14.30 16.55 0.21
N TYR A 133 15.60 16.50 -0.08
CA TYR A 133 16.51 17.64 0.05
C TYR A 133 16.09 18.79 -0.86
N ILE A 134 15.87 18.52 -2.15
CA ILE A 134 15.40 19.52 -3.13
C ILE A 134 14.12 20.19 -2.67
N ARG A 135 13.15 19.42 -2.16
CA ARG A 135 11.87 19.95 -1.66
C ARG A 135 12.07 20.89 -0.46
N ARG A 136 13.03 20.60 0.42
CA ARG A 136 13.37 21.47 1.55
C ARG A 136 14.02 22.77 1.09
N VAL A 137 14.88 22.70 0.07
CA VAL A 137 15.54 23.89 -0.50
C VAL A 137 14.50 24.79 -1.16
N ILE A 138 13.66 24.25 -2.06
CA ILE A 138 12.62 25.03 -2.77
C ILE A 138 11.64 25.70 -1.78
N LYS A 139 11.28 25.05 -0.68
CA LYS A 139 10.35 25.63 0.31
C LYS A 139 10.96 26.78 1.13
N LYS A 140 12.29 26.92 1.13
CA LYS A 140 12.99 28.00 1.83
C LYS A 140 13.20 29.24 0.96
N THR A 141 13.08 29.10 -0.35
CA THR A 141 13.13 30.20 -1.33
C THR A 141 11.74 30.77 -1.54
#